data_AF-A0A432MQP2-F1
#
_entry.id   AF-A0A432MQP2-F1
#
_cell.length_a   1.000
_cell.length_b   1.000
_cell.length_c   1.000
_cell.angle_alpha   90.00
_cell.angle_beta   90.00
_cell.angle_gamma   90.00
#
_symmetry.space_group_name_H-M   'P 1'
#
loop_
_entity.id
_entity.type
_entity.pdbx_description
1 polymer ?
#
loop_
_entity_poly.entity_id
_entity_poly.type
_entity_poly.pdbx_seq_one_letter_code
_entity_poly.pdbx_strand_id
1 'polypeptide(L)'
;MSTTTHVQMTCPGCERLLRIRREYAGRRVQCKYCEATIDLPGEPSPSPSRSTSPTMAEGASMYEIPLPDRFPGLGAAEGGQSGVLSDETVSLREELKEAKARLAEAEAERGRRREEADRLAREREEADRQAARSLREREEERDRAVAERDRAVAERDRVARELEAIRAGAADDRQRLEAERDALRADWEADRGRWAAERDALQADRERAESEHAAAIEALRAESDRERRVSRSKIDAIGAELDAARRDRDEAVSAGAELSRRLDHLETFAAALERNRAEAEAHYQREVDRLAGELEASLRRGEAEAARATELGRELDRISSERDAIAAELAATRADLERVSTQAKATEESLRAELAGARKEVADERGRSDALLGEIKTLASARDATTKDLDEAGSKIADLERRLEEAHRAGYQMRALLRRLGLPF
;
A
#
# COMPACT_ATOMS: atom_id res chain seq x y z
N MET A 1 91.68 -4.87 -20.08
CA MET A 1 91.16 -3.49 -20.01
C MET A 1 89.79 -3.47 -20.68
N SER A 2 88.72 -3.40 -19.88
CA SER A 2 87.34 -3.45 -20.38
C SER A 2 87.03 -2.17 -21.16
N THR A 3 86.83 -2.29 -22.46
CA THR A 3 86.47 -1.19 -23.36
C THR A 3 84.99 -0.85 -23.17
N THR A 4 84.69 0.10 -22.29
CA THR A 4 83.33 0.63 -22.11
C THR A 4 82.83 1.19 -23.43
N THR A 5 81.84 0.52 -24.03
CA THR A 5 81.29 0.80 -25.37
C THR A 5 80.49 2.11 -25.46
N HIS A 6 80.30 2.80 -24.34
CA HIS A 6 79.47 3.99 -24.22
C HIS A 6 80.26 5.15 -23.62
N VAL A 7 80.10 6.33 -24.21
CA VAL A 7 80.54 7.62 -23.67
C VAL A 7 79.39 8.20 -22.85
N GLN A 8 79.68 8.66 -21.64
CA GLN A 8 78.73 9.37 -20.80
C GLN A 8 78.98 10.88 -20.89
N MET A 9 77.93 11.65 -21.17
CA MET A 9 78.01 13.11 -21.16
C MET A 9 76.69 13.73 -20.73
N THR A 10 76.73 14.93 -20.16
CA THR A 10 75.54 15.68 -19.77
C THR A 10 75.00 16.47 -20.95
N CYS A 11 73.67 16.48 -21.13
CA CYS A 11 73.03 17.31 -22.14
C CYS A 11 73.07 18.79 -21.72
N PRO A 12 73.51 19.73 -22.57
CA PRO A 12 73.52 21.16 -22.23
C PRO A 12 72.12 21.79 -22.16
N GLY A 13 71.09 21.15 -22.76
CA GLY A 13 69.71 21.66 -22.74
C GLY A 13 68.90 21.26 -21.51
N CYS A 14 69.17 20.10 -20.90
CA CYS A 14 68.39 19.59 -19.77
C CYS A 14 69.22 18.97 -18.64
N GLU A 15 70.54 19.07 -18.71
CA GLU A 15 71.54 18.61 -17.73
C GLU A 15 71.53 17.11 -17.37
N ARG A 16 70.72 16.30 -18.04
CA ARG A 16 70.63 14.85 -17.80
C ARG A 16 71.82 14.10 -18.42
N LEU A 17 72.27 13.05 -17.72
CA LEU A 17 73.34 12.17 -18.16
C LEU A 17 72.88 11.28 -19.33
N LEU A 18 73.48 11.45 -20.51
CA LEU A 18 73.24 10.64 -21.70
C LEU A 18 74.33 9.58 -21.85
N ARG A 19 73.92 8.35 -22.15
CA ARG A 19 74.82 7.23 -22.51
C ARG A 19 74.76 7.04 -24.02
N ILE A 20 75.82 7.44 -24.70
CA ILE A 20 75.91 7.44 -26.17
C ILE A 20 76.91 6.36 -26.59
N ARG A 21 76.55 5.53 -27.58
CA ARG A 21 77.48 4.51 -28.09
C ARG A 21 78.65 5.19 -28.83
N ARG A 22 79.85 4.64 -28.69
CA ARG A 22 81.07 5.18 -29.32
C ARG A 22 80.98 5.32 -30.85
N GLU A 23 80.14 4.52 -31.51
CA GLU A 23 79.89 4.59 -32.96
C GLU A 23 79.28 5.92 -33.43
N TYR A 24 78.70 6.72 -32.52
CA TYR A 24 78.15 8.03 -32.82
C TYR A 24 79.12 9.20 -32.56
N ALA A 25 80.35 8.93 -32.11
CA ALA A 25 81.37 9.98 -31.95
C ALA A 25 81.62 10.68 -33.31
N GLY A 26 81.61 12.03 -33.31
CA GLY A 26 81.71 12.82 -34.54
C GLY A 26 80.39 13.07 -35.29
N ARG A 27 79.23 12.61 -34.78
CA ARG A 27 77.90 12.86 -35.37
C ARG A 27 77.02 13.74 -34.48
N ARG A 28 76.06 14.44 -35.09
CA ARG A 28 74.99 15.17 -34.40
C ARG A 28 73.95 14.19 -33.83
N VAL A 29 73.68 14.28 -32.54
CA VAL A 29 72.68 13.45 -31.87
C VAL A 29 71.64 14.34 -31.16
N GLN A 30 70.38 13.90 -31.14
CA GLN A 30 69.31 14.59 -30.41
C GLN A 30 69.13 13.99 -29.02
N CYS A 31 69.00 14.85 -28.01
CA CYS A 31 68.70 14.42 -26.65
C CYS A 31 67.32 13.77 -26.56
N LYS A 32 67.21 12.55 -26.04
CA LYS A 32 65.93 11.85 -25.85
C LYS A 32 64.95 12.58 -24.90
N TYR A 33 65.44 13.51 -24.09
CA TYR A 33 64.64 14.17 -23.05
C TYR A 33 64.19 15.58 -23.40
N CYS A 34 64.96 16.35 -24.18
CA CYS A 34 64.65 17.74 -24.51
C CYS A 34 64.82 18.07 -26.00
N GLU A 35 65.14 17.08 -26.84
CA GLU A 35 65.28 17.20 -28.30
C GLU A 35 66.37 18.17 -28.78
N ALA A 36 67.13 18.78 -27.87
CA ALA A 36 68.30 19.59 -28.19
C ALA A 36 69.32 18.78 -28.99
N THR A 37 69.82 19.36 -30.09
CA THR A 37 70.84 18.75 -30.95
C THR A 37 72.24 19.05 -30.39
N ILE A 38 73.03 18.00 -30.17
CA ILE A 38 74.36 18.06 -29.54
C ILE A 38 75.40 17.52 -30.53
N ASP A 39 76.49 18.27 -30.72
CA ASP A 39 77.65 17.85 -31.51
C ASP A 39 78.64 17.06 -30.66
N LEU A 40 78.97 15.83 -31.06
CA LEU A 40 79.92 14.98 -30.36
C LEU A 40 81.33 15.14 -30.95
N PRO A 41 82.36 15.46 -30.15
CA PRO A 41 83.74 15.53 -30.65
C PRO A 41 84.20 14.14 -31.11
N GLY A 42 84.63 14.02 -32.37
CA GLY A 42 85.14 12.76 -32.96
C GLY A 42 86.62 12.52 -32.65
N GLU A 43 87.01 11.26 -32.45
CA GLU A 43 88.42 10.86 -32.32
C GLU A 43 89.14 10.92 -33.69
N PRO A 44 90.42 11.37 -33.73
CA PRO A 44 91.21 11.40 -34.97
C PRO A 44 91.60 9.98 -35.43
N SER A 45 91.13 9.59 -36.61
CA SER A 45 91.38 8.28 -37.25
C SER A 45 92.83 8.11 -37.75
N PRO A 46 93.53 6.99 -37.47
CA PRO A 46 94.80 6.66 -38.11
C PRO A 46 94.64 5.84 -39.42
N SER A 47 95.36 6.25 -40.46
CA SER A 47 95.42 5.66 -41.81
C SER A 47 96.08 4.26 -41.89
N PRO A 48 95.81 3.43 -42.93
CA PRO A 48 96.41 2.10 -43.09
C PRO A 48 97.71 2.11 -43.93
N SER A 49 98.75 1.44 -43.43
CA SER A 49 100.05 1.26 -44.11
C SER A 49 100.37 -0.21 -44.38
N ARG A 50 100.95 -0.44 -45.56
CA ARG A 50 101.49 -1.65 -46.20
C ARG A 50 102.58 -2.38 -45.41
N SER A 51 102.78 -3.69 -45.67
CA SER A 51 104.11 -4.38 -45.77
C SER A 51 103.91 -5.88 -46.07
N THR A 52 104.30 -6.43 -47.23
CA THR A 52 105.61 -7.02 -47.67
C THR A 52 105.96 -8.42 -47.10
N SER A 53 106.13 -9.37 -48.03
CA SER A 53 106.76 -10.73 -47.98
C SER A 53 108.22 -10.73 -47.44
N PRO A 54 109.03 -11.83 -47.35
CA PRO A 54 109.02 -13.13 -48.10
C PRO A 54 109.55 -14.40 -47.33
N THR A 55 109.69 -15.57 -48.00
CA THR A 55 110.91 -16.47 -48.07
C THR A 55 110.58 -17.99 -48.23
N MET A 56 111.48 -18.70 -48.95
CA MET A 56 111.65 -20.17 -49.24
C MET A 56 111.15 -20.60 -50.64
N ALA A 57 111.92 -21.08 -51.64
CA ALA A 57 113.15 -21.90 -51.83
C ALA A 57 112.84 -23.36 -52.20
N GLU A 58 113.22 -23.81 -53.42
CA GLU A 58 113.63 -25.19 -53.76
C GLU A 58 114.01 -25.35 -55.26
N GLY A 59 115.09 -26.13 -55.56
CA GLY A 59 115.31 -26.70 -56.91
C GLY A 59 116.77 -26.98 -57.36
N ALA A 60 117.21 -28.22 -57.11
CA ALA A 60 118.40 -29.00 -57.53
C ALA A 60 119.11 -28.79 -58.91
N SER A 61 120.41 -29.18 -58.98
CA SER A 61 121.13 -29.91 -60.08
C SER A 61 122.66 -29.68 -59.98
N MET A 62 123.57 -30.64 -59.70
CA MET A 62 124.14 -31.79 -60.46
C MET A 62 125.29 -31.44 -61.44
N TYR A 63 126.38 -32.27 -61.41
CA TYR A 63 127.67 -32.30 -62.16
C TYR A 63 128.86 -31.46 -61.63
N GLU A 64 130.15 -31.81 -61.80
CA GLU A 64 131.00 -33.02 -61.71
C GLU A 64 132.46 -32.51 -61.90
N ILE A 65 133.47 -33.09 -61.23
CA ILE A 65 134.91 -32.78 -61.42
C ILE A 65 135.66 -34.07 -61.81
N PRO A 66 136.49 -34.10 -62.87
CA PRO A 66 137.40 -35.21 -63.15
C PRO A 66 138.91 -34.86 -63.17
N LEU A 67 139.72 -35.82 -62.73
CA LEU A 67 141.18 -36.03 -62.90
C LEU A 67 141.37 -37.52 -63.31
N PRO A 68 142.58 -38.05 -63.66
CA PRO A 68 143.79 -37.51 -64.29
C PRO A 68 144.29 -38.42 -65.46
N ASP A 69 145.42 -38.09 -66.14
CA ASP A 69 146.26 -39.14 -66.76
C ASP A 69 147.71 -38.73 -67.16
N ARG A 70 148.62 -39.73 -67.03
CA ARG A 70 149.87 -40.04 -67.79
C ARG A 70 151.23 -39.30 -67.60
N PHE A 71 152.18 -40.06 -67.02
CA PHE A 71 153.63 -40.18 -67.33
C PHE A 71 153.87 -40.93 -68.67
N PRO A 72 155.10 -41.24 -69.19
CA PRO A 72 156.51 -40.91 -68.81
C PRO A 72 157.44 -40.51 -70.01
N GLY A 73 158.73 -40.22 -69.75
CA GLY A 73 159.78 -40.20 -70.79
C GLY A 73 161.22 -40.20 -70.25
N LEU A 74 161.98 -41.24 -70.60
CA LEU A 74 163.39 -41.54 -70.26
C LEU A 74 164.34 -41.24 -71.44
N GLY A 75 165.62 -40.95 -71.14
CA GLY A 75 166.81 -41.06 -72.02
C GLY A 75 168.05 -40.58 -71.24
N ALA A 76 169.13 -41.36 -70.95
CA ALA A 76 170.14 -42.03 -71.80
C ALA A 76 170.85 -41.02 -72.75
N ALA A 77 172.17 -40.92 -72.96
CA ALA A 77 173.33 -41.81 -72.88
C ALA A 77 174.63 -40.93 -73.00
N GLU A 78 175.79 -41.25 -72.39
CA GLU A 78 176.99 -41.93 -72.97
C GLU A 78 178.16 -41.04 -73.50
N GLY A 79 179.40 -41.51 -73.21
CA GLY A 79 180.65 -41.32 -73.99
C GLY A 79 181.58 -40.18 -73.56
N GLY A 80 182.91 -40.30 -73.42
CA GLY A 80 183.88 -41.36 -73.71
C GLY A 80 185.26 -40.74 -74.08
N GLN A 81 186.33 -41.55 -73.95
CA GLN A 81 187.70 -41.40 -74.50
C GLN A 81 188.76 -40.59 -73.73
N SER A 82 190.07 -40.84 -73.87
CA SER A 82 190.93 -42.02 -73.60
C SER A 82 192.37 -41.62 -73.97
N GLY A 83 193.34 -42.00 -73.13
CA GLY A 83 194.75 -42.14 -73.51
C GLY A 83 195.68 -41.04 -72.99
N VAL A 84 196.68 -41.43 -72.20
CA VAL A 84 198.09 -41.60 -72.62
C VAL A 84 198.89 -42.04 -71.40
N LEU A 85 199.59 -43.15 -71.57
CA LEU A 85 200.24 -43.97 -70.55
C LEU A 85 201.56 -43.36 -70.05
N SER A 86 201.92 -43.72 -68.82
CA SER A 86 203.25 -43.66 -68.18
C SER A 86 203.60 -42.52 -67.20
N ASP A 87 202.59 -41.83 -66.64
CA ASP A 87 202.73 -40.96 -65.43
C ASP A 87 201.59 -41.22 -64.39
N GLU A 88 200.90 -42.36 -64.54
CA GLU A 88 199.62 -42.73 -63.88
C GLU A 88 199.71 -42.98 -62.36
N THR A 89 200.88 -43.22 -61.77
CA THR A 89 200.96 -43.59 -60.34
C THR A 89 200.98 -42.40 -59.38
N VAL A 90 201.27 -41.19 -59.88
CA VAL A 90 201.11 -39.93 -59.13
C VAL A 90 199.72 -39.34 -59.36
N SER A 91 199.19 -39.41 -60.59
CA SER A 91 197.81 -39.00 -60.93
C SER A 91 196.79 -39.80 -60.11
N LEU A 92 196.94 -41.13 -60.02
CA LEU A 92 196.01 -41.96 -59.25
C LEU A 92 196.05 -41.67 -57.74
N ARG A 93 197.16 -41.12 -57.19
CA ARG A 93 197.22 -40.71 -55.77
C ARG A 93 196.54 -39.36 -55.53
N GLU A 94 196.71 -38.41 -56.43
CA GLU A 94 195.97 -37.14 -56.43
C GLU A 94 194.47 -37.39 -56.65
N GLU A 95 194.11 -38.22 -57.62
CA GLU A 95 192.73 -38.65 -57.88
C GLU A 95 192.14 -39.44 -56.71
N LEU A 96 192.90 -40.27 -56.01
CA LEU A 96 192.41 -40.95 -54.80
C LEU A 96 192.21 -39.95 -53.65
N LYS A 97 193.07 -38.94 -53.53
CA LYS A 97 192.94 -37.88 -52.51
C LYS A 97 191.73 -36.99 -52.82
N GLU A 98 191.52 -36.68 -54.09
CA GLU A 98 190.38 -35.91 -54.58
C GLU A 98 189.08 -36.73 -54.49
N ALA A 99 189.10 -38.02 -54.81
CA ALA A 99 187.98 -38.93 -54.60
C ALA A 99 187.65 -39.11 -53.12
N LYS A 100 188.66 -39.14 -52.24
CA LYS A 100 188.47 -39.16 -50.78
C LYS A 100 187.91 -37.83 -50.26
N ALA A 101 188.34 -36.69 -50.81
CA ALA A 101 187.79 -35.39 -50.48
C ALA A 101 186.33 -35.27 -50.95
N ARG A 102 186.03 -35.71 -52.19
CA ARG A 102 184.67 -35.80 -52.73
C ARG A 102 183.79 -36.77 -51.93
N LEU A 103 184.36 -37.89 -51.45
CA LEU A 103 183.66 -38.82 -50.57
C LEU A 103 183.37 -38.18 -49.22
N ALA A 104 184.34 -37.51 -48.60
CA ALA A 104 184.16 -36.80 -47.34
C ALA A 104 183.14 -35.66 -47.46
N GLU A 105 183.15 -34.93 -48.57
CA GLU A 105 182.18 -33.87 -48.88
C GLU A 105 180.77 -34.45 -49.12
N ALA A 106 180.67 -35.55 -49.87
CA ALA A 106 179.41 -36.27 -50.06
C ALA A 106 178.89 -36.90 -48.76
N GLU A 107 179.77 -37.36 -47.87
CA GLU A 107 179.42 -37.85 -46.53
C GLU A 107 178.95 -36.70 -45.63
N ALA A 108 179.60 -35.54 -45.67
CA ALA A 108 179.16 -34.34 -44.97
C ALA A 108 177.85 -33.78 -45.53
N GLU A 109 177.63 -33.85 -46.85
CA GLU A 109 176.38 -33.49 -47.50
C GLU A 109 175.27 -34.48 -47.15
N ARG A 110 175.57 -35.79 -47.12
CA ARG A 110 174.64 -36.80 -46.60
C ARG A 110 174.32 -36.57 -45.12
N GLY A 111 175.30 -36.15 -44.32
CA GLY A 111 175.11 -35.75 -42.92
C GLY A 111 174.15 -34.57 -42.81
N ARG A 112 174.40 -33.48 -43.53
CA ARG A 112 173.52 -32.30 -43.57
C ARG A 112 172.12 -32.63 -44.05
N ARG A 113 171.98 -33.45 -45.10
CA ARG A 113 170.66 -33.91 -45.59
C ARG A 113 169.95 -34.82 -44.58
N ARG A 114 170.67 -35.63 -43.80
CA ARG A 114 170.09 -36.42 -42.71
C ARG A 114 169.63 -35.53 -41.56
N GLU A 115 170.44 -34.57 -41.13
CA GLU A 115 170.06 -33.61 -40.09
C GLU A 115 168.88 -32.74 -40.52
N GLU A 116 168.84 -32.31 -41.77
CA GLU A 116 167.71 -31.59 -42.36
C GLU A 116 166.46 -32.46 -42.47
N ALA A 117 166.60 -33.72 -42.89
CA ALA A 117 165.49 -34.68 -42.89
C ALA A 117 164.97 -34.94 -41.47
N ASP A 118 165.85 -35.09 -40.48
CA ASP A 118 165.49 -35.26 -39.07
C ASP A 118 164.82 -34.01 -38.50
N ARG A 119 165.30 -32.81 -38.87
CA ARG A 119 164.66 -31.53 -38.51
C ARG A 119 163.25 -31.44 -39.08
N LEU A 120 163.10 -31.69 -40.38
CA LEU A 120 161.79 -31.69 -41.04
C LEU A 120 160.87 -32.80 -40.50
N ALA A 121 161.41 -33.96 -40.12
CA ALA A 121 160.65 -35.03 -39.49
C ALA A 121 160.13 -34.60 -38.11
N ARG A 122 160.95 -33.92 -37.29
CA ARG A 122 160.53 -33.37 -36.00
C ARG A 122 159.51 -32.24 -36.17
N GLU A 123 159.71 -31.33 -37.13
CA GLU A 123 158.74 -30.27 -37.44
C GLU A 123 157.39 -30.86 -37.90
N ARG A 124 157.41 -31.91 -38.73
CA ARG A 124 156.20 -32.65 -39.11
C ARG A 124 155.54 -33.33 -37.91
N GLU A 125 156.32 -33.99 -37.05
CA GLU A 125 155.79 -34.64 -35.86
C GLU A 125 155.20 -33.62 -34.88
N GLU A 126 155.83 -32.46 -34.70
CA GLU A 126 155.31 -31.35 -33.89
C GLU A 126 154.04 -30.77 -34.49
N ALA A 127 154.00 -30.56 -35.81
CA ALA A 127 152.81 -30.11 -36.53
C ALA A 127 151.66 -31.12 -36.40
N ASP A 128 151.94 -32.42 -36.51
CA ASP A 128 150.94 -33.49 -36.34
C ASP A 128 150.45 -33.54 -34.88
N ARG A 129 151.33 -33.36 -33.90
CA ARG A 129 150.93 -33.25 -32.48
C ARG A 129 150.12 -31.99 -32.21
N GLN A 130 150.42 -30.87 -32.86
CA GLN A 130 149.63 -29.64 -32.76
C GLN A 130 148.26 -29.81 -33.43
N ALA A 131 148.22 -30.39 -34.63
CA ALA A 131 146.99 -30.71 -35.33
C ALA A 131 146.11 -31.65 -34.50
N ALA A 132 146.67 -32.74 -33.95
CA ALA A 132 145.96 -33.66 -33.07
C ALA A 132 145.42 -32.98 -31.80
N ARG A 133 146.18 -32.04 -31.20
CA ARG A 133 145.70 -31.24 -30.07
C ARG A 133 144.54 -30.34 -30.46
N SER A 134 144.65 -29.60 -31.57
CA SER A 134 143.57 -28.73 -32.05
C SER A 134 142.31 -29.52 -32.44
N LEU A 135 142.46 -30.74 -32.97
CA LEU A 135 141.33 -31.62 -33.26
C LEU A 135 140.65 -32.08 -31.98
N ARG A 136 141.42 -32.51 -30.97
CA ARG A 136 140.86 -32.87 -29.64
C ARG A 136 140.16 -31.71 -28.98
N GLU A 137 140.74 -30.52 -29.00
CA GLU A 137 140.10 -29.30 -28.46
C GLU A 137 138.77 -29.01 -29.18
N ARG A 138 138.73 -29.09 -30.51
CA ARG A 138 137.49 -28.94 -31.29
C ARG A 138 136.47 -30.03 -31.01
N GLU A 139 136.90 -31.28 -30.80
CA GLU A 139 136.02 -32.38 -30.43
C GLU A 139 135.45 -32.17 -29.02
N GLU A 140 136.27 -31.77 -28.05
CA GLU A 140 135.80 -31.42 -26.71
C GLU A 140 134.83 -30.23 -26.73
N GLU A 141 135.10 -29.18 -27.53
CA GLU A 141 134.20 -28.06 -27.72
C GLU A 141 132.86 -28.49 -28.33
N ARG A 142 132.91 -29.34 -29.36
CA ARG A 142 131.70 -29.92 -29.97
C ARG A 142 130.92 -30.74 -28.96
N ASP A 143 131.59 -31.58 -28.18
CA ASP A 143 130.94 -32.45 -27.19
C ASP A 143 130.35 -31.62 -26.05
N ARG A 144 131.01 -30.52 -25.64
CA ARG A 144 130.44 -29.53 -24.69
C ARG A 144 129.21 -28.84 -25.27
N ALA A 145 129.26 -28.39 -26.53
CA ALA A 145 128.13 -27.75 -27.19
C ALA A 145 126.94 -28.71 -27.38
N VAL A 146 127.21 -29.99 -27.69
CA VAL A 146 126.19 -31.05 -27.74
C VAL A 146 125.59 -31.27 -26.35
N ALA A 147 126.41 -31.38 -25.30
CA ALA A 147 125.92 -31.54 -23.94
C ALA A 147 125.09 -30.34 -23.46
N GLU A 148 125.46 -29.11 -23.82
CA GLU A 148 124.69 -27.90 -23.53
C GLU A 148 123.36 -27.88 -24.29
N ARG A 149 123.38 -28.21 -25.58
CA ARG A 149 122.15 -28.35 -26.38
C ARG A 149 121.23 -29.40 -25.78
N ASP A 150 121.75 -30.56 -25.40
CA ASP A 150 120.95 -31.65 -24.84
C ASP A 150 120.36 -31.28 -23.48
N ARG A 151 121.08 -30.51 -22.64
CA ARG A 151 120.52 -29.91 -21.41
C ARG A 151 119.40 -28.91 -21.70
N ALA A 152 119.60 -28.02 -22.66
CA ALA A 152 118.58 -27.05 -23.05
C ALA A 152 117.32 -27.72 -23.63
N VAL A 153 117.49 -28.79 -24.41
CA VAL A 153 116.38 -29.62 -24.90
C VAL A 153 115.66 -30.31 -23.74
N ALA A 154 116.39 -30.91 -22.79
CA ALA A 154 115.79 -31.53 -21.62
C ALA A 154 115.01 -30.53 -20.74
N GLU A 155 115.53 -29.31 -20.57
CA GLU A 155 114.85 -28.23 -19.85
C GLU A 155 113.59 -27.76 -20.60
N ARG A 156 113.69 -27.53 -21.92
CA ARG A 156 112.54 -27.21 -22.77
C ARG A 156 111.46 -28.29 -22.68
N ASP A 157 111.83 -29.56 -22.74
CA ASP A 157 110.89 -30.68 -22.69
C ASP A 157 110.30 -30.87 -21.29
N ARG A 158 111.02 -30.46 -20.23
CA ARG A 158 110.48 -30.37 -18.87
C ARG A 158 109.44 -29.26 -18.78
N VAL A 159 109.77 -28.04 -19.22
CA VAL A 159 108.84 -26.90 -19.22
C VAL A 159 107.62 -27.19 -20.09
N ALA A 160 107.80 -27.84 -21.24
CA ALA A 160 106.69 -28.25 -22.10
C ALA A 160 105.72 -29.19 -21.36
N ARG A 161 106.24 -30.18 -20.62
CA ARG A 161 105.43 -31.09 -19.78
C ARG A 161 104.74 -30.37 -18.63
N GLU A 162 105.42 -29.43 -17.97
CA GLU A 162 104.82 -28.61 -16.91
C GLU A 162 103.68 -27.74 -17.46
N LEU A 163 103.86 -27.11 -18.64
CA LEU A 163 102.82 -26.33 -19.31
C LEU A 163 101.65 -27.20 -19.78
N GLU A 164 101.90 -28.40 -20.27
CA GLU A 164 100.86 -29.35 -20.67
C GLU A 164 100.04 -29.79 -19.45
N ALA A 165 100.70 -30.10 -18.31
CA ALA A 165 100.02 -30.43 -17.07
C ALA A 165 99.15 -29.28 -16.54
N ILE A 166 99.66 -28.04 -16.58
CA ILE A 166 98.88 -26.85 -16.19
C ILE A 166 97.68 -26.65 -17.13
N ARG A 167 97.86 -26.83 -18.44
CA ARG A 167 96.77 -26.71 -19.43
C ARG A 167 95.71 -27.79 -19.23
N ALA A 168 96.11 -29.02 -18.93
CA ALA A 168 95.21 -30.11 -18.61
C ALA A 168 94.42 -29.81 -17.33
N GLY A 169 95.08 -29.41 -16.24
CA GLY A 169 94.41 -29.02 -15.00
C GLY A 169 93.43 -27.85 -15.19
N ALA A 170 93.81 -26.83 -15.97
CA ALA A 170 92.92 -25.72 -16.30
C ALA A 170 91.76 -26.12 -17.25
N ALA A 171 91.90 -27.18 -18.05
CA ALA A 171 90.82 -27.74 -18.84
C ALA A 171 89.83 -28.49 -17.93
N ASP A 172 90.34 -29.32 -17.02
CA ASP A 172 89.52 -30.06 -16.04
C ASP A 172 88.77 -29.11 -15.10
N ASP A 173 89.42 -28.06 -14.62
CA ASP A 173 88.79 -27.02 -13.79
C ASP A 173 87.68 -26.28 -14.55
N ARG A 174 87.91 -25.95 -15.82
CA ARG A 174 86.87 -25.33 -16.66
C ARG A 174 85.69 -26.27 -16.86
N GLN A 175 85.95 -27.54 -17.16
CA GLN A 175 84.89 -28.54 -17.33
C GLN A 175 84.11 -28.73 -16.03
N ARG A 176 84.77 -28.77 -14.87
CA ARG A 176 84.12 -28.85 -13.55
C ARG A 176 83.23 -27.63 -13.30
N LEU A 177 83.73 -26.42 -13.51
CA LEU A 177 82.97 -25.19 -13.30
C LEU A 177 81.81 -25.04 -14.28
N GLU A 178 81.97 -25.49 -15.52
CA GLU A 178 80.88 -25.54 -16.50
C GLU A 178 79.79 -26.52 -16.06
N ALA A 179 80.16 -27.70 -15.59
CA ALA A 179 79.22 -28.68 -15.04
C ALA A 179 78.49 -28.14 -13.79
N GLU A 180 79.21 -27.49 -12.87
CA GLU A 180 78.62 -26.85 -11.68
C GLU A 180 77.63 -25.72 -12.08
N ARG A 181 78.01 -24.88 -13.04
CA ARG A 181 77.14 -23.82 -13.56
C ARG A 181 75.88 -24.39 -14.20
N ASP A 182 76.01 -25.45 -14.99
CA ASP A 182 74.89 -26.06 -15.69
C ASP A 182 73.96 -26.80 -14.71
N ALA A 183 74.51 -27.42 -13.66
CA ALA A 183 73.73 -27.98 -12.55
C ALA A 183 72.95 -26.89 -11.79
N LEU A 184 73.60 -25.80 -11.39
CA LEU A 184 72.94 -24.67 -10.72
C LEU A 184 71.85 -24.04 -11.60
N ARG A 185 72.07 -23.98 -12.92
CA ARG A 185 71.04 -23.51 -13.86
C ARG A 185 69.85 -24.45 -13.88
N ALA A 186 70.09 -25.76 -13.96
CA ALA A 186 69.02 -26.76 -13.95
C ALA A 186 68.20 -26.70 -12.65
N ASP A 187 68.86 -26.56 -11.50
CA ASP A 187 68.19 -26.39 -10.20
C ASP A 187 67.34 -25.12 -10.17
N TRP A 188 67.89 -23.98 -10.62
CA TRP A 188 67.13 -22.73 -10.69
C TRP A 188 65.93 -22.81 -11.64
N GLU A 189 66.07 -23.48 -12.80
CA GLU A 189 64.97 -23.70 -13.73
C GLU A 189 63.89 -24.61 -13.14
N ALA A 190 64.29 -25.66 -12.42
CA ALA A 190 63.39 -26.55 -11.71
C ALA A 190 62.62 -25.81 -10.61
N ASP A 191 63.31 -25.00 -9.80
CA ASP A 191 62.71 -24.17 -8.75
C ASP A 191 61.71 -23.18 -9.33
N ARG A 192 62.12 -22.46 -10.39
CA ARG A 192 61.23 -21.54 -11.11
C ARG A 192 59.99 -22.27 -11.66
N GLY A 193 60.16 -23.50 -12.16
CA GLY A 193 59.06 -24.36 -12.60
C GLY A 193 58.11 -24.72 -11.46
N ARG A 194 58.64 -25.10 -10.28
CA ARG A 194 57.83 -25.41 -9.10
C ARG A 194 57.02 -24.21 -8.62
N TRP A 195 57.65 -23.04 -8.51
CA TRP A 195 56.95 -21.80 -8.14
C TRP A 195 55.90 -21.36 -9.16
N ALA A 196 56.17 -21.56 -10.46
CA ALA A 196 55.18 -21.29 -11.49
C ALA A 196 53.97 -22.22 -11.35
N ALA A 197 54.19 -23.52 -11.16
CA ALA A 197 53.12 -24.49 -10.95
C ALA A 197 52.31 -24.21 -9.68
N GLU A 198 52.97 -23.86 -8.57
CA GLU A 198 52.31 -23.48 -7.32
C GLU A 198 51.45 -22.22 -7.50
N ARG A 199 51.98 -21.18 -8.18
CA ARG A 199 51.21 -19.98 -8.48
C ARG A 199 49.99 -20.30 -9.35
N ASP A 200 50.15 -21.11 -10.38
CA ASP A 200 49.05 -21.47 -11.28
C ASP A 200 48.00 -22.31 -10.54
N ALA A 201 48.40 -23.19 -9.62
CA ALA A 201 47.49 -23.92 -8.74
C ALA A 201 46.72 -23.00 -7.78
N LEU A 202 47.41 -22.07 -7.11
CA LEU A 202 46.78 -21.07 -6.25
C LEU A 202 45.83 -20.14 -7.02
N GLN A 203 46.17 -19.81 -8.27
CA GLN A 203 45.28 -19.05 -9.14
C GLN A 203 44.02 -19.85 -9.49
N ALA A 204 44.16 -21.12 -9.85
CA ALA A 204 43.02 -22.00 -10.11
C ALA A 204 42.13 -22.19 -8.87
N ASP A 205 42.73 -22.31 -7.67
CA ASP A 205 41.99 -22.38 -6.40
C ASP A 205 41.21 -21.09 -6.14
N ARG A 206 41.83 -19.94 -6.39
CA ARG A 206 41.18 -18.63 -6.28
C ARG A 206 40.01 -18.50 -7.26
N GLU A 207 40.19 -18.85 -8.53
CA GLU A 207 39.13 -18.80 -9.54
C GLU A 207 37.96 -19.73 -9.17
N ARG A 208 38.25 -20.92 -8.63
CA ARG A 208 37.23 -21.83 -8.09
C ARG A 208 36.47 -21.20 -6.93
N ALA A 209 37.17 -20.66 -5.93
CA ALA A 209 36.54 -20.01 -4.78
C ALA A 209 35.69 -18.79 -5.21
N GLU A 210 36.18 -17.98 -6.15
CA GLU A 210 35.43 -16.84 -6.70
C GLU A 210 34.14 -17.32 -7.42
N SER A 211 34.21 -18.41 -8.18
CA SER A 211 33.04 -19.01 -8.83
C SER A 211 32.01 -19.57 -7.84
N GLU A 212 32.48 -20.24 -6.77
CA GLU A 212 31.64 -20.77 -5.70
C GLU A 212 30.96 -19.64 -4.92
N HIS A 213 31.70 -18.58 -4.58
CA HIS A 213 31.15 -17.39 -3.93
C HIS A 213 30.13 -16.68 -4.81
N ALA A 214 30.39 -16.54 -6.12
CA ALA A 214 29.45 -15.95 -7.05
C ALA A 214 28.14 -16.76 -7.13
N ALA A 215 28.25 -18.09 -7.23
CA ALA A 215 27.09 -18.99 -7.23
C ALA A 215 26.30 -18.92 -5.90
N ALA A 216 26.99 -18.84 -4.76
CA ALA A 216 26.35 -18.69 -3.45
C ALA A 216 25.59 -17.37 -3.32
N ILE A 217 26.16 -16.25 -3.81
CA ILE A 217 25.49 -14.94 -3.84
C ILE A 217 24.23 -15.00 -4.72
N GLU A 218 24.31 -15.63 -5.89
CA GLU A 218 23.15 -15.77 -6.78
C GLU A 218 22.04 -16.63 -6.14
N ALA A 219 22.40 -17.73 -5.48
CA ALA A 219 21.46 -18.56 -4.74
C ALA A 219 20.74 -17.77 -3.62
N LEU A 220 21.49 -17.02 -2.81
CA LEU A 220 20.92 -16.17 -1.76
C LEU A 220 20.00 -15.07 -2.31
N ARG A 221 20.35 -14.46 -3.44
CA ARG A 221 19.49 -13.48 -4.13
C ARG A 221 18.20 -14.12 -4.62
N ALA A 222 18.29 -15.30 -5.25
CA ALA A 222 17.12 -16.03 -5.73
C ALA A 222 16.18 -16.42 -4.58
N GLU A 223 16.72 -16.82 -3.43
CA GLU A 223 15.94 -17.11 -2.22
C GLU A 223 15.25 -15.85 -1.67
N SER A 224 15.99 -14.75 -1.51
CA SER A 224 15.41 -13.47 -1.08
C SER A 224 14.29 -12.99 -2.02
N ASP A 225 14.45 -13.17 -3.34
CA ASP A 225 13.42 -12.82 -4.32
C ASP A 225 12.20 -13.76 -4.24
N ARG A 226 12.37 -15.03 -3.88
CA ARG A 226 11.24 -15.92 -3.57
C ARG A 226 10.51 -15.45 -2.33
N GLU A 227 11.21 -15.12 -1.25
CA GLU A 227 10.60 -14.59 -0.02
C GLU A 227 9.86 -13.28 -0.25
N ARG A 228 10.44 -12.37 -1.04
CA ARG A 228 9.78 -11.12 -1.45
C ARG A 228 8.52 -11.37 -2.25
N ARG A 229 8.55 -12.33 -3.19
CA ARG A 229 7.35 -12.71 -3.97
C ARG A 229 6.26 -13.29 -3.08
N VAL A 230 6.61 -14.17 -2.15
CA VAL A 230 5.66 -14.74 -1.18
C VAL A 230 5.09 -13.64 -0.29
N SER A 231 5.94 -12.75 0.23
CA SER A 231 5.52 -11.64 1.10
C SER A 231 4.62 -10.65 0.35
N ARG A 232 4.96 -10.32 -0.90
CA ARG A 232 4.14 -9.47 -1.76
C ARG A 232 2.79 -10.10 -2.06
N SER A 233 2.76 -11.39 -2.40
CA SER A 233 1.50 -12.13 -2.60
C SER A 233 0.62 -12.13 -1.35
N LYS A 234 1.20 -12.25 -0.14
CA LYS A 234 0.47 -12.12 1.13
C LYS A 234 -0.08 -10.70 1.33
N ILE A 235 0.72 -9.67 1.04
CA ILE A 235 0.28 -8.26 1.14
C ILE A 235 -0.87 -8.01 0.15
N ASP A 236 -0.75 -8.49 -1.09
CA ASP A 236 -1.79 -8.34 -2.10
C ASP A 236 -3.08 -9.06 -1.69
N ALA A 237 -2.99 -10.26 -1.10
CA ALA A 237 -4.13 -11.01 -0.57
C ALA A 237 -4.82 -10.28 0.60
N ILE A 238 -4.05 -9.81 1.58
CA ILE A 238 -4.56 -9.02 2.71
C ILE A 238 -5.19 -7.71 2.21
N GLY A 239 -4.59 -7.06 1.20
CA GLY A 239 -5.14 -5.88 0.55
C GLY A 239 -6.51 -6.16 -0.07
N ALA A 240 -6.65 -7.26 -0.80
CA ALA A 240 -7.91 -7.68 -1.40
C ALA A 240 -8.99 -8.00 -0.35
N GLU A 241 -8.63 -8.67 0.76
CA GLU A 241 -9.54 -8.93 1.89
C GLU A 241 -10.00 -7.63 2.55
N LEU A 242 -9.10 -6.67 2.75
CA LEU A 242 -9.44 -5.36 3.32
C LEU A 242 -10.39 -4.57 2.41
N ASP A 243 -10.15 -4.60 1.10
CA ASP A 243 -11.01 -3.92 0.13
C ASP A 243 -12.38 -4.60 -0.02
N ALA A 244 -12.47 -5.92 0.17
CA ALA A 244 -13.75 -6.62 0.28
C ALA A 244 -14.49 -6.21 1.56
N ALA A 245 -13.83 -6.25 2.72
CA ALA A 245 -14.42 -5.85 3.99
C ALA A 245 -14.87 -4.37 3.99
N ARG A 246 -14.15 -3.49 3.30
CA ARG A 246 -14.57 -2.09 3.09
C ARG A 246 -15.85 -1.99 2.25
N ARG A 247 -15.95 -2.78 1.17
CA ARG A 247 -17.17 -2.85 0.36
C ARG A 247 -18.36 -3.35 1.17
N ASP A 248 -18.20 -4.45 1.91
CA ASP A 248 -19.26 -5.00 2.77
C ASP A 248 -19.71 -3.98 3.83
N ARG A 249 -18.77 -3.25 4.43
CA ARG A 249 -19.08 -2.17 5.37
C ARG A 249 -19.86 -1.05 4.69
N ASP A 250 -19.43 -0.59 3.52
CA ASP A 250 -20.09 0.50 2.80
C ASP A 250 -21.51 0.09 2.36
N GLU A 251 -21.70 -1.16 1.94
CA GLU A 251 -23.01 -1.75 1.68
C GLU A 251 -23.87 -1.78 2.95
N ALA A 252 -23.34 -2.25 4.08
CA ALA A 252 -24.06 -2.27 5.36
C ALA A 252 -24.45 -0.86 5.83
N VAL A 253 -23.58 0.14 5.65
CA VAL A 253 -23.89 1.55 5.94
C VAL A 253 -25.01 2.05 5.03
N SER A 254 -24.96 1.73 3.73
CA SER A 254 -26.00 2.11 2.78
C SER A 254 -27.36 1.48 3.10
N ALA A 255 -27.36 0.19 3.48
CA ALA A 255 -28.55 -0.53 3.92
C ALA A 255 -29.11 0.05 5.23
N GLY A 256 -28.23 0.38 6.19
CA GLY A 256 -28.59 1.08 7.41
C GLY A 256 -29.25 2.44 7.15
N ALA A 257 -28.72 3.22 6.20
CA ALA A 257 -29.30 4.49 5.79
C ALA A 257 -30.66 4.34 5.07
N GLU A 258 -30.87 3.26 4.31
CA GLU A 258 -32.19 2.95 3.74
C GLU A 258 -33.20 2.55 4.82
N LEU A 259 -32.80 1.70 5.76
CA LEU A 259 -33.65 1.29 6.89
C LEU A 259 -34.03 2.49 7.75
N SER A 260 -33.09 3.41 8.04
CA SER A 260 -33.39 4.66 8.75
C SER A 260 -34.44 5.49 8.00
N ARG A 261 -34.27 5.69 6.68
CA ARG A 261 -35.26 6.41 5.86
C ARG A 261 -36.63 5.74 5.87
N ARG A 262 -36.68 4.40 5.86
CA ARG A 262 -37.93 3.64 5.98
C ARG A 262 -38.58 3.81 7.36
N LEU A 263 -37.79 3.80 8.43
CA LEU A 263 -38.29 4.07 9.79
C LEU A 263 -38.86 5.48 9.89
N ASP A 264 -38.14 6.50 9.41
CA ASP A 264 -38.65 7.88 9.38
C ASP A 264 -39.97 7.98 8.60
N HIS A 265 -40.09 7.25 7.48
CA HIS A 265 -41.32 7.19 6.71
C HIS A 265 -42.47 6.50 7.46
N LEU A 266 -42.19 5.40 8.16
CA LEU A 266 -43.20 4.71 8.96
C LEU A 266 -43.63 5.53 10.18
N GLU A 267 -42.71 6.24 10.83
CA GLU A 267 -43.01 7.16 11.93
C GLU A 267 -43.91 8.31 11.47
N THR A 268 -43.57 8.94 10.33
CA THR A 268 -44.42 10.00 9.74
C THR A 268 -45.78 9.47 9.32
N PHE A 269 -45.86 8.24 8.78
CA PHE A 269 -47.12 7.58 8.44
C PHE A 269 -47.95 7.25 9.70
N ALA A 270 -47.34 6.73 10.76
CA ALA A 270 -48.01 6.46 12.03
C ALA A 270 -48.58 7.75 12.64
N ALA A 271 -47.79 8.83 12.66
CA ALA A 271 -48.25 10.14 13.12
C ALA A 271 -49.40 10.71 12.25
N ALA A 272 -49.45 10.38 10.96
CA ALA A 272 -50.59 10.72 10.10
C ALA A 272 -51.84 9.89 10.44
N LEU A 273 -51.68 8.58 10.69
CA LEU A 273 -52.80 7.72 11.12
C LEU A 273 -53.36 8.15 12.47
N GLU A 274 -52.52 8.52 13.43
CA GLU A 274 -52.95 9.05 14.72
C GLU A 274 -53.75 10.34 14.57
N ARG A 275 -53.29 11.26 13.71
CA ARG A 275 -54.05 12.48 13.38
C ARG A 275 -55.40 12.17 12.74
N ASN A 276 -55.42 11.31 11.73
CA ASN A 276 -56.68 10.91 11.07
C ASN A 276 -57.65 10.23 12.05
N ARG A 277 -57.13 9.40 12.96
CA ARG A 277 -57.92 8.77 14.01
C ARG A 277 -58.50 9.82 14.96
N ALA A 278 -57.69 10.77 15.44
CA ALA A 278 -58.15 11.84 16.31
C ALA A 278 -59.19 12.73 15.62
N GLU A 279 -58.99 13.06 14.35
CA GLU A 279 -59.96 13.81 13.53
C GLU A 279 -61.28 13.04 13.36
N ALA A 280 -61.21 11.73 13.09
CA ALA A 280 -62.38 10.88 12.99
C ALA A 280 -63.12 10.75 14.33
N GLU A 281 -62.41 10.52 15.44
CA GLU A 281 -62.98 10.49 16.79
C GLU A 281 -63.64 11.84 17.13
N ALA A 282 -63.00 12.96 16.82
CA ALA A 282 -63.59 14.29 17.01
C ALA A 282 -64.80 14.56 16.11
N HIS A 283 -64.84 14.01 14.90
CA HIS A 283 -65.99 14.07 14.01
C HIS A 283 -67.15 13.22 14.57
N TYR A 284 -66.89 11.98 14.95
CA TYR A 284 -67.90 11.10 15.54
C TYR A 284 -68.44 11.65 16.86
N GLN A 285 -67.58 12.22 17.72
CA GLN A 285 -68.03 12.85 18.96
C GLN A 285 -68.96 14.04 18.68
N ARG A 286 -68.61 14.91 17.72
CA ARG A 286 -69.49 16.01 17.30
C ARG A 286 -70.84 15.49 16.80
N GLU A 287 -70.85 14.39 16.07
CA GLU A 287 -72.08 13.79 15.56
C GLU A 287 -72.91 13.14 16.68
N VAL A 288 -72.27 12.49 17.64
CA VAL A 288 -72.92 11.98 18.85
C VAL A 288 -73.53 13.12 19.66
N ASP A 289 -72.80 14.20 19.89
CA ASP A 289 -73.28 15.38 20.63
C ASP A 289 -74.45 16.05 19.88
N ARG A 290 -74.38 16.15 18.54
CA ARG A 290 -75.47 16.65 17.69
C ARG A 290 -76.73 15.80 17.84
N LEU A 291 -76.60 14.47 17.69
CA LEU A 291 -77.72 13.54 17.81
C LEU A 291 -78.28 13.52 19.24
N ALA A 292 -77.43 13.59 20.26
CA ALA A 292 -77.85 13.72 21.65
C ALA A 292 -78.66 15.00 21.88
N GLY A 293 -78.19 16.14 21.35
CA GLY A 293 -78.93 17.40 21.40
C GLY A 293 -80.27 17.35 20.65
N GLU A 294 -80.34 16.69 19.49
CA GLU A 294 -81.58 16.46 18.74
C GLU A 294 -82.57 15.57 19.50
N LEU A 295 -82.07 14.52 20.17
CA LEU A 295 -82.86 13.63 21.00
C LEU A 295 -83.39 14.37 22.23
N GLU A 296 -82.55 15.11 22.94
CA GLU A 296 -82.96 15.95 24.08
C GLU A 296 -84.00 16.99 23.68
N ALA A 297 -83.82 17.67 22.55
CA ALA A 297 -84.81 18.62 22.04
C ALA A 297 -86.14 17.94 21.68
N SER A 298 -86.10 16.71 21.17
CA SER A 298 -87.30 15.93 20.85
C SER A 298 -87.98 15.41 22.12
N LEU A 299 -87.22 14.98 23.13
CA LEU A 299 -87.74 14.64 24.45
C LEU A 299 -88.39 15.85 25.11
N ARG A 300 -87.74 17.02 25.13
CA ARG A 300 -88.33 18.27 25.65
C ARG A 300 -89.61 18.66 24.93
N ARG A 301 -89.67 18.47 23.60
CA ARG A 301 -90.91 18.67 22.83
C ARG A 301 -92.00 17.69 23.28
N GLY A 302 -91.66 16.40 23.42
CA GLY A 302 -92.58 15.39 23.94
C GLY A 302 -93.06 15.66 25.37
N GLU A 303 -92.16 16.09 26.26
CA GLU A 303 -92.49 16.50 27.63
C GLU A 303 -93.40 17.73 27.66
N ALA A 304 -93.14 18.74 26.81
CA ALA A 304 -93.99 19.91 26.68
C ALA A 304 -95.37 19.56 26.09
N GLU A 305 -95.44 18.65 25.13
CA GLU A 305 -96.69 18.12 24.59
C GLU A 305 -97.46 17.29 25.63
N ALA A 306 -96.77 16.47 26.43
CA ALA A 306 -97.37 15.74 27.54
C ALA A 306 -97.90 16.69 28.63
N ALA A 307 -97.15 17.75 28.96
CA ALA A 307 -97.60 18.79 29.89
C ALA A 307 -98.86 19.50 29.37
N ARG A 308 -98.88 19.88 28.08
CA ARG A 308 -100.08 20.43 27.42
C ARG A 308 -101.25 19.45 27.45
N ALA A 309 -101.02 18.15 27.22
CA ALA A 309 -102.05 17.13 27.30
C ALA A 309 -102.61 17.00 28.73
N THR A 310 -101.76 17.07 29.76
CA THR A 310 -102.25 17.08 31.16
C THR A 310 -103.03 18.35 31.50
N GLU A 311 -102.64 19.50 30.96
CA GLU A 311 -103.36 20.76 31.18
C GLU A 311 -104.73 20.76 30.48
N LEU A 312 -104.78 20.32 29.22
CA LEU A 312 -106.04 20.08 28.49
C LEU A 312 -106.92 19.05 29.20
N GLY A 313 -106.32 18.02 29.82
CA GLY A 313 -107.04 17.05 30.66
C GLY A 313 -107.72 17.70 31.87
N ARG A 314 -107.00 18.58 32.58
CA ARG A 314 -107.57 19.35 33.70
C ARG A 314 -108.66 20.32 33.25
N GLU A 315 -108.51 20.95 32.08
CA GLU A 315 -109.55 21.79 31.50
C GLU A 315 -110.80 20.98 31.14
N LEU A 316 -110.63 19.78 30.57
CA LEU A 316 -111.73 18.85 30.30
C LEU A 316 -112.45 18.41 31.59
N ASP A 317 -111.71 18.08 32.65
CA ASP A 317 -112.29 17.71 33.95
C ASP A 317 -113.07 18.89 34.55
N ARG A 318 -112.52 20.11 34.45
CA ARG A 318 -113.20 21.33 34.88
C ARG A 318 -114.49 21.55 34.09
N ILE A 319 -114.44 21.51 32.77
CA ILE A 319 -115.61 21.65 31.90
C ILE A 319 -116.64 20.55 32.17
N SER A 320 -116.21 19.31 32.44
CA SER A 320 -117.12 18.23 32.83
C SER A 320 -117.79 18.52 34.16
N SER A 321 -117.03 19.00 35.15
CA SER A 321 -117.60 19.38 36.46
C SER A 321 -118.57 20.55 36.38
N GLU A 322 -118.29 21.54 35.53
CA GLU A 322 -119.18 22.66 35.25
C GLU A 322 -120.45 22.18 34.53
N ARG A 323 -120.33 21.29 33.54
CA ARG A 323 -121.47 20.66 32.88
C ARG A 323 -122.33 19.87 33.86
N ASP A 324 -121.72 19.09 34.75
CA ASP A 324 -122.45 18.26 35.72
C ASP A 324 -123.14 19.13 36.78
N ALA A 325 -122.52 20.24 37.19
CA ALA A 325 -123.15 21.25 38.05
C ALA A 325 -124.35 21.92 37.36
N ILE A 326 -124.20 22.35 36.10
CA ILE A 326 -125.30 22.92 35.29
C ILE A 326 -126.42 21.88 35.10
N ALA A 327 -126.09 20.61 34.90
CA ALA A 327 -127.07 19.53 34.77
C ALA A 327 -127.85 19.32 36.08
N ALA A 328 -127.18 19.41 37.23
CA ALA A 328 -127.80 19.34 38.54
C ALA A 328 -128.72 20.55 38.80
N GLU A 329 -128.28 21.76 38.43
CA GLU A 329 -129.11 22.97 38.49
C GLU A 329 -130.33 22.90 37.57
N LEU A 330 -130.19 22.35 36.36
CA LEU A 330 -131.29 22.08 35.44
C LEU A 330 -132.29 21.05 36.00
N ALA A 331 -131.80 20.03 36.70
CA ALA A 331 -132.66 19.04 37.35
C ALA A 331 -133.42 19.65 38.54
N ALA A 332 -132.75 20.47 39.36
CA ALA A 332 -133.35 21.17 40.50
C ALA A 332 -134.44 22.16 40.03
N THR A 333 -134.14 22.98 39.01
CA THR A 333 -135.10 23.93 38.45
C THR A 333 -136.30 23.24 37.79
N ARG A 334 -136.12 22.08 37.14
CA ARG A 334 -137.25 21.27 36.66
C ARG A 334 -138.11 20.74 37.79
N ALA A 335 -137.50 20.25 38.87
CA ALA A 335 -138.22 19.77 40.05
C ALA A 335 -139.00 20.91 40.74
N ASP A 336 -138.42 22.11 40.81
CA ASP A 336 -139.09 23.30 41.33
C ASP A 336 -140.25 23.74 40.43
N LEU A 337 -140.09 23.68 39.10
CA LEU A 337 -141.15 23.99 38.15
C LEU A 337 -142.32 22.99 38.24
N GLU A 338 -142.04 21.69 38.41
CA GLU A 338 -143.07 20.67 38.67
C GLU A 338 -143.79 20.91 40.01
N ARG A 339 -143.06 21.32 41.05
CA ARG A 339 -143.63 21.63 42.35
C ARG A 339 -144.54 22.86 42.30
N VAL A 340 -144.15 23.90 41.57
CA VAL A 340 -144.97 25.11 41.35
C VAL A 340 -146.17 24.80 40.46
N SER A 341 -146.01 23.97 39.42
CA SER A 341 -147.10 23.53 38.55
C SER A 341 -148.16 22.71 39.31
N THR A 342 -147.74 21.80 40.17
CA THR A 342 -148.64 21.01 41.02
C THR A 342 -149.31 21.87 42.10
N GLN A 343 -148.61 22.82 42.70
CA GLN A 343 -149.21 23.81 43.61
C GLN A 343 -150.23 24.71 42.89
N ALA A 344 -149.93 25.18 41.68
CA ALA A 344 -150.84 26.03 40.90
C ALA A 344 -152.13 25.28 40.49
N LYS A 345 -152.03 23.99 40.15
CA LYS A 345 -153.21 23.16 39.86
C LYS A 345 -154.05 22.91 41.10
N ALA A 346 -153.42 22.63 42.24
CA ALA A 346 -154.12 22.43 43.50
C ALA A 346 -154.84 23.70 43.99
N THR A 347 -154.24 24.88 43.81
CA THR A 347 -154.89 26.15 44.15
C THR A 347 -156.01 26.51 43.17
N GLU A 348 -155.86 26.22 41.88
CA GLU A 348 -156.94 26.40 40.89
C GLU A 348 -158.16 25.53 41.21
N GLU A 349 -157.94 24.26 41.61
CA GLU A 349 -159.01 23.34 42.00
C GLU A 349 -159.69 23.77 43.31
N SER A 350 -158.91 24.21 44.31
CA SER A 350 -159.44 24.76 45.58
C SER A 350 -160.32 25.99 45.34
N LEU A 351 -159.85 26.94 44.52
CA LEU A 351 -160.59 28.16 44.21
C LEU A 351 -161.84 27.87 43.38
N ARG A 352 -161.81 26.87 42.47
CA ARG A 352 -163.02 26.42 41.76
C ARG A 352 -164.05 25.81 42.71
N ALA A 353 -163.62 25.03 43.70
CA ALA A 353 -164.51 24.44 44.69
C ALA A 353 -165.13 25.51 45.60
N GLU A 354 -164.36 26.49 46.04
CA GLU A 354 -164.83 27.64 46.84
C GLU A 354 -165.84 28.50 46.05
N LEU A 355 -165.57 28.78 44.77
CA LEU A 355 -166.50 29.51 43.91
C LEU A 355 -167.81 28.75 43.66
N ALA A 356 -167.76 27.43 43.56
CA ALA A 356 -168.96 26.59 43.45
C ALA A 356 -169.77 26.58 44.77
N GLY A 357 -169.09 26.53 45.91
CA GLY A 357 -169.70 26.64 47.25
C GLY A 357 -170.40 27.99 47.46
N ALA A 358 -169.68 29.09 47.21
CA ALA A 358 -170.23 30.44 47.36
C ALA A 358 -171.43 30.72 46.43
N ARG A 359 -171.44 30.16 45.22
CA ARG A 359 -172.59 30.26 44.31
C ARG A 359 -173.82 29.52 44.83
N LYS A 360 -173.63 28.37 45.48
CA LYS A 360 -174.71 27.60 46.07
C LYS A 360 -175.30 28.31 47.30
N GLU A 361 -174.45 28.86 48.17
CA GLU A 361 -174.90 29.64 49.33
C GLU A 361 -175.70 30.89 48.93
N VAL A 362 -175.27 31.62 47.89
CA VAL A 362 -176.01 32.78 47.37
C VAL A 362 -177.35 32.37 46.74
N ALA A 363 -177.44 31.19 46.13
CA ALA A 363 -178.70 30.67 45.60
C ALA A 363 -179.66 30.27 46.73
N ASP A 364 -179.16 29.60 47.77
CA ASP A 364 -179.94 29.19 48.93
C ASP A 364 -180.46 30.40 49.73
N GLU A 365 -179.64 31.47 49.87
CA GLU A 365 -180.08 32.70 50.56
C GLU A 365 -181.08 33.54 49.76
N ARG A 366 -181.01 33.51 48.43
CA ARG A 366 -182.06 34.09 47.59
C ARG A 366 -183.38 33.33 47.75
N GLY A 367 -183.33 32.00 47.81
CA GLY A 367 -184.50 31.16 48.09
C GLY A 367 -185.11 31.45 49.48
N ARG A 368 -184.29 31.64 50.51
CA ARG A 368 -184.75 32.06 51.85
C ARG A 368 -185.38 33.45 51.84
N SER A 369 -184.78 34.40 51.14
CA SER A 369 -185.32 35.76 51.02
C SER A 369 -186.66 35.80 50.29
N ASP A 370 -186.84 34.99 49.24
CA ASP A 370 -188.10 34.90 48.51
C ASP A 370 -189.21 34.22 49.35
N ALA A 371 -188.86 33.20 50.14
CA ALA A 371 -189.78 32.55 51.07
C ALA A 371 -190.24 33.51 52.18
N LEU A 372 -189.31 34.26 52.78
CA LEU A 372 -189.61 35.28 53.79
C LEU A 372 -190.47 36.42 53.22
N LEU A 373 -190.24 36.82 51.96
CA LEU A 373 -191.10 37.80 51.28
C LEU A 373 -192.54 37.28 51.05
N GLY A 374 -192.70 35.98 50.81
CA GLY A 374 -194.01 35.31 50.76
C GLY A 374 -194.72 35.28 52.11
N GLU A 375 -193.99 34.98 53.17
CA GLU A 375 -194.50 35.02 54.56
C GLU A 375 -194.89 36.44 54.99
N ILE A 376 -194.09 37.45 54.66
CA ILE A 376 -194.44 38.85 54.96
C ILE A 376 -195.72 39.28 54.23
N LYS A 377 -195.95 38.82 52.99
CA LYS A 377 -197.20 39.11 52.24
C LYS A 377 -198.43 38.42 52.85
N THR A 378 -198.29 37.19 53.32
CA THR A 378 -199.38 36.45 53.96
C THR A 378 -199.69 37.01 55.34
N LEU A 379 -198.67 37.41 56.11
CA LEU A 379 -198.84 38.11 57.39
C LEU A 379 -199.43 39.52 57.20
N ALA A 380 -199.07 40.24 56.14
CA ALA A 380 -199.64 41.55 55.84
C ALA A 380 -201.13 41.46 55.46
N SER A 381 -201.51 40.45 54.67
CA SER A 381 -202.93 40.23 54.32
C SER A 381 -203.76 39.72 55.51
N ALA A 382 -203.18 38.89 56.38
CA ALA A 382 -203.79 38.48 57.64
C ALA A 382 -203.99 39.67 58.60
N ARG A 383 -202.99 40.55 58.71
CA ARG A 383 -203.08 41.79 59.48
C ARG A 383 -204.23 42.64 58.94
N ASP A 384 -204.27 42.92 57.65
CA ASP A 384 -205.29 43.79 57.06
C ASP A 384 -206.72 43.23 57.22
N ALA A 385 -206.89 41.90 57.23
CA ALA A 385 -208.15 41.26 57.59
C ALA A 385 -208.52 41.49 59.06
N THR A 386 -207.58 41.30 60.00
CA THR A 386 -207.83 41.55 61.43
C THR A 386 -208.09 43.03 61.74
N THR A 387 -207.47 43.97 61.03
CA THR A 387 -207.76 45.41 61.18
C THR A 387 -209.18 45.73 60.74
N LYS A 388 -209.64 45.09 59.67
CA LYS A 388 -211.00 45.26 59.16
C LYS A 388 -212.05 44.66 60.10
N ASP A 389 -211.75 43.51 60.70
CA ASP A 389 -212.59 42.89 61.74
C ASP A 389 -212.65 43.76 63.01
N LEU A 390 -211.54 44.43 63.36
CA LEU A 390 -211.47 45.40 64.46
C LEU A 390 -212.30 46.66 64.19
N ASP A 391 -212.27 47.19 62.97
CA ASP A 391 -213.09 48.34 62.57
C ASP A 391 -214.59 47.99 62.56
N GLU A 392 -214.96 46.79 62.13
CA GLU A 392 -216.34 46.30 62.22
C GLU A 392 -216.80 46.07 63.67
N ALA A 393 -215.91 45.56 64.54
CA ALA A 393 -216.19 45.42 65.96
C ALA A 393 -216.32 46.80 66.64
N GLY A 394 -215.46 47.76 66.30
CA GLY A 394 -215.52 49.14 66.77
C GLY A 394 -216.82 49.83 66.36
N SER A 395 -217.27 49.62 65.12
CA SER A 395 -218.54 50.13 64.61
C SER A 395 -219.74 49.56 65.40
N LYS A 396 -219.69 48.27 65.74
CA LYS A 396 -220.75 47.60 66.55
C LYS A 396 -220.76 48.08 68.00
N ILE A 397 -219.60 48.33 68.60
CA ILE A 397 -219.51 48.88 69.95
C ILE A 397 -220.10 50.30 69.97
N ALA A 398 -219.72 51.15 69.02
CA ALA A 398 -220.24 52.51 68.93
C ALA A 398 -221.77 52.58 68.69
N ASP A 399 -222.36 51.56 68.05
CA ASP A 399 -223.81 51.47 67.87
C ASP A 399 -224.53 50.90 69.10
N LEU A 400 -223.89 49.98 69.83
CA LEU A 400 -224.39 49.46 71.10
C LEU A 400 -224.34 50.50 72.22
N GLU A 401 -223.28 51.31 72.29
CA GLU A 401 -223.16 52.41 73.25
C GLU A 401 -224.25 53.46 73.07
N ARG A 402 -224.57 53.79 71.80
CA ARG A 402 -225.63 54.76 71.50
C ARG A 402 -227.02 54.25 71.87
N ARG A 403 -227.29 52.95 71.62
CA ARG A 403 -228.52 52.29 72.06
C ARG A 403 -228.64 52.25 73.59
N LEU A 404 -227.51 52.13 74.28
CA LEU A 404 -227.46 52.18 75.75
C LEU A 404 -227.79 53.57 76.28
N GLU A 405 -227.31 54.64 75.62
CA GLU A 405 -227.65 56.02 75.95
C GLU A 405 -229.13 56.36 75.68
N GLU A 406 -229.70 55.84 74.60
CA GLU A 406 -231.14 55.98 74.32
C GLU A 406 -231.99 55.26 75.38
N ALA A 407 -231.58 54.06 75.82
CA ALA A 407 -232.23 53.32 76.90
C ALA A 407 -232.09 54.05 78.25
N HIS A 408 -230.96 54.67 78.53
CA HIS A 408 -230.74 55.45 79.75
C HIS A 408 -231.60 56.72 79.79
N ARG A 409 -231.84 57.39 78.65
CA ARG A 409 -232.77 58.54 78.60
C ARG A 409 -234.23 58.11 78.74
N ALA A 410 -234.63 56.98 78.16
CA ALA A 410 -235.96 56.41 78.36
C ALA A 410 -236.20 56.05 79.85
N GLY A 411 -235.16 55.56 80.54
CA GLY A 411 -235.21 55.28 81.98
C GLY A 411 -235.38 56.52 82.87
N TYR A 412 -234.93 57.69 82.43
CA TYR A 412 -235.13 58.94 83.20
C TYR A 412 -236.53 59.54 82.99
N GLN A 413 -237.14 59.36 81.82
CA GLN A 413 -238.52 59.76 81.58
C GLN A 413 -239.52 58.92 82.39
N MET A 414 -239.22 57.63 82.60
CA MET A 414 -240.06 56.75 83.43
C MET A 414 -239.98 57.12 84.92
N ARG A 415 -238.80 57.51 85.43
CA ARG A 415 -238.61 57.92 86.83
C ARG A 415 -239.24 59.28 87.16
N ALA A 416 -239.33 60.19 86.20
CA ALA A 416 -239.98 61.50 86.39
C ALA A 416 -241.51 61.40 86.42
N LEU A 417 -242.10 60.43 85.72
CA LEU A 417 -243.54 60.18 85.72
C LEU A 417 -244.01 59.46 87.00
N LEU A 418 -243.17 58.60 87.59
CA LEU A 418 -243.51 57.91 88.84
C LEU A 418 -243.57 58.84 90.07
N ARG A 419 -242.88 60.00 90.04
CA ARG A 419 -243.05 61.03 91.09
C ARG A 419 -244.39 61.76 91.04
N ARG A 420 -245.13 61.71 89.92
CA ARG A 420 -246.47 62.32 89.82
C ARG A 420 -247.58 61.49 90.50
N LEU A 421 -247.27 60.33 91.12
CA LEU A 421 -248.28 59.40 91.68
C LEU A 421 -248.17 59.02 93.18
N GLY A 422 -247.11 59.40 93.91
CA GLY A 422 -247.10 59.31 95.39
C GLY A 422 -246.77 57.96 96.07
N LEU A 423 -245.97 57.08 95.45
CA LEU A 423 -245.46 55.83 96.06
C LEU A 423 -243.96 55.92 96.45
N PRO A 424 -243.47 55.13 97.45
CA PRO A 424 -242.05 54.96 97.72
C PRO A 424 -241.35 54.08 96.66
N PHE A 425 -240.09 54.45 96.38
CA PHE A 425 -239.06 53.91 95.46
C PHE A 425 -239.10 54.33 93.99
#